data_AF-A0A348ZUL9-F1
#
_entry.id   AF-A0A348ZUL9-F1
#
_cell.length_a   1.000
_cell.length_b   1.000
_cell.length_c   1.000
_cell.angle_alpha   90.00
_cell.angle_beta   90.00
_cell.angle_gamma   90.00
#
_symmetry.space_group_name_H-M   'P 1'
#
loop_
_entity.id
_entity.type
_entity.pdbx_description
1 polymer ?
#
loop_
_entity_poly.entity_id
_entity_poly.type
_entity_poly.pdbx_seq_one_letter_code
_entity_poly.pdbx_strand_id
1 'polypeptide(L)' 'QVINILDPDVIVLGGGMSKIGRLYVEVPKLWGRYVFSDRVETGLLPPRHGDSSGVRGAAMLWP' A
#
# COMPACT_ATOMS: atom_id res chain seq x y z
N GLN A 1 -9.70 -8.07 -2.87
CA GLN A 1 -9.31 -9.08 -3.89
C GLN A 1 -7.86 -8.94 -4.36
N VAL A 2 -7.31 -7.74 -4.59
CA VAL A 2 -5.90 -7.57 -5.04
C VAL A 2 -4.89 -8.30 -4.15
N ILE A 3 -5.05 -8.24 -2.81
CA ILE A 3 -4.17 -8.95 -1.86
C ILE A 3 -4.17 -10.46 -2.11
N ASN A 4 -5.32 -11.08 -2.40
CA ASN A 4 -5.41 -12.52 -2.66
C ASN A 4 -4.73 -12.95 -3.97
N ILE A 5 -4.59 -12.03 -4.94
CA ILE A 5 -4.07 -12.34 -6.27
C ILE A 5 -2.56 -12.09 -6.32
N LEU A 6 -2.09 -11.01 -5.68
CA LEU A 6 -0.70 -10.58 -5.75
C LEU A 6 0.14 -10.98 -4.53
N ASP A 7 -0.51 -11.30 -3.40
CA ASP A 7 0.12 -11.60 -2.10
C ASP A 7 1.34 -10.71 -1.77
N PRO A 8 1.16 -9.37 -1.71
CA PRO A 8 2.29 -8.47 -1.53
C PRO A 8 2.77 -8.46 -0.08
N ASP A 9 4.09 -8.37 0.11
CA ASP A 9 4.69 -8.08 1.42
C ASP A 9 4.29 -6.68 1.93
N VAL A 10 4.16 -5.70 1.01
CA VAL A 10 3.90 -4.29 1.34
C VAL A 10 2.98 -3.63 0.32
N ILE A 11 2.01 -2.86 0.82
CA ILE A 11 1.19 -1.92 0.07
C ILE A 11 1.55 -0.50 0.51
N VAL A 12 1.87 0.36 -0.45
CA VAL A 12 2.13 1.78 -0.21
C VAL A 12 0.96 2.61 -0.71
N LEU A 13 0.37 3.43 0.18
CA LEU A 13 -0.69 4.36 -0.22
C LEU A 13 -0.09 5.58 -0.95
N GLY A 14 -0.56 5.85 -2.16
CA GLY A 14 -0.17 7.04 -2.93
C GLY A 14 -1.13 8.22 -2.75
N GLY A 15 -0.69 9.39 -3.22
CA GLY A 15 -1.52 10.59 -3.36
C GLY A 15 -2.05 11.15 -2.02
N GLY A 16 -3.13 11.93 -2.10
CA GLY A 16 -3.70 12.61 -0.92
C GLY A 16 -4.16 11.69 0.21
N MET A 17 -4.52 10.44 -0.12
CA MET A 17 -4.92 9.42 0.86
C MET A 17 -3.77 9.01 1.78
N SER A 18 -2.51 9.12 1.32
CA SER A 18 -1.33 8.85 2.15
C SER A 18 -1.18 9.79 3.35
N LYS A 19 -1.82 10.96 3.32
CA LYS A 19 -1.79 11.93 4.42
C LYS A 19 -2.75 11.57 5.57
N ILE A 20 -3.64 10.60 5.35
CA ILE A 20 -4.65 10.21 6.33
C ILE A 20 -4.07 9.11 7.24
N GLY A 21 -3.43 9.53 8.33
CA GLY A 21 -2.79 8.62 9.30
C GLY A 21 -3.69 7.49 9.81
N ARG A 22 -4.99 7.76 9.96
CA ARG A 22 -5.99 6.78 10.41
C ARG A 22 -6.09 5.55 9.49
N LEU A 23 -5.81 5.69 8.19
CA LEU A 23 -5.89 4.58 7.24
C LEU A 23 -4.87 3.48 7.57
N TYR A 24 -3.67 3.84 8.05
CA TYR A 24 -2.63 2.88 8.42
C TYR A 24 -2.99 2.02 9.63
N VAL A 25 -3.98 2.44 10.41
CA VAL A 25 -4.45 1.71 11.59
C VAL A 25 -5.75 0.95 11.30
N GLU A 26 -6.69 1.60 10.61
CA GLU A 26 -8.03 1.04 10.43
C GLU A 26 -8.12 0.08 9.24
N VAL A 27 -7.38 0.32 8.15
CA VAL A 27 -7.41 -0.56 6.97
C VAL A 27 -6.87 -1.96 7.31
N PRO A 28 -5.72 -2.13 8.00
CA PRO A 28 -5.24 -3.45 8.38
C PRO A 28 -6.17 -4.23 9.31
N LYS A 29 -6.95 -3.54 10.14
CA LYS A 29 -7.95 -4.19 11.02
C LYS A 29 -9.17 -4.70 10.25
N LEU A 30 -9.52 -4.03 9.16
CA LEU A 30 -10.75 -4.32 8.41
C LEU A 30 -10.51 -5.30 7.26
N TRP A 31 -9.33 -5.27 6.65
CA TRP A 31 -9.11 -6.00 5.41
C TRP A 31 -9.17 -7.52 5.56
N GLY A 32 -8.93 -8.07 6.76
CA GLY A 32 -8.98 -9.50 7.06
C GLY A 32 -10.34 -10.13 6.76
N ARG A 33 -11.40 -9.31 6.74
CA ARG A 33 -12.75 -9.71 6.33
C ARG A 33 -12.90 -9.93 4.83
N TYR A 34 -11.94 -9.47 4.04
CA TYR A 34 -11.96 -9.42 2.57
C TYR A 34 -10.81 -10.20 1.93
N VAL A 35 -9.91 -10.76 2.73
CA VAL A 35 -8.79 -11.62 2.31
C VAL A 35 -9.16 -13.06 2.67
N PHE A 36 -8.91 -14.00 1.77
CA PHE A 36 -9.29 -15.41 1.97
C PHE A 36 -8.28 -16.18 2.83
N SER A 37 -7.09 -15.62 3.04
CA SER A 37 -6.01 -16.25 3.81
C SER A 37 -6.22 -16.10 5.32
N ASP A 38 -5.90 -17.15 6.08
CA ASP A 38 -5.96 -17.18 7.55
C ASP A 38 -5.01 -16.17 8.20
N ARG A 39 -3.98 -15.73 7.46
CA ARG A 39 -3.05 -14.67 7.86
C ARG A 39 -2.75 -13.73 6.71
N VAL A 40 -2.73 -12.44 7.04
CA VAL A 40 -2.33 -11.35 6.13
C VAL A 40 -1.18 -10.64 6.81
N GLU A 41 0.04 -10.89 6.32
CA GLU A 41 1.26 -10.25 6.82
C GLU A 41 1.62 -8.98 6.04
N THR A 42 0.85 -8.66 4.99
CA THR A 42 1.01 -7.46 4.17
C THR A 42 1.06 -6.20 5.03
N GLY A 43 2.16 -5.44 4.95
CA GLY A 43 2.28 -4.15 5.61
C GLY A 43 1.59 -3.05 4.81
N LEU A 44 0.83 -2.16 5.47
CA LEU A 44 0.32 -0.92 4.86
C LEU A 44 1.19 0.26 5.29
N LEU A 45 1.97 0.84 4.37
CA LEU A 45 3.00 1.84 4.69
C LEU A 45 2.81 3.18 3.96
N PRO A 46 3.27 4.30 4.54
CA PRO A 46 3.29 5.58 3.87
C PRO A 46 4.39 5.66 2.80
N PRO A 47 4.19 6.50 1.76
CA PRO A 47 5.17 6.69 0.71
C PRO A 47 6.36 7.51 1.23
N ARG A 48 7.57 6.97 1.09
CA ARG A 48 8.80 7.66 1.54
C ARG A 48 9.11 8.94 0.76
N HIS A 49 8.65 9.03 -0.49
CA HIS A 49 9.04 10.11 -1.41
C HIS A 49 7.89 11.06 -1.75
N GLY A 50 6.73 10.94 -1.09
CA GLY A 50 5.60 11.86 -1.20
C GLY A 50 5.22 12.19 -2.65
N ASP A 51 4.96 13.47 -2.91
CA ASP A 51 4.54 13.99 -4.21
C ASP A 51 5.60 13.81 -5.33
N SER A 52 6.87 13.58 -4.96
CA SER A 52 7.95 13.29 -5.92
C SER A 52 8.01 11.81 -6.35
N SER A 53 7.16 10.93 -5.80
CA SER A 53 7.20 9.49 -6.10
C SER A 53 6.93 9.19 -7.58
N GLY A 54 6.06 9.95 -8.24
CA GLY A 54 5.73 9.75 -9.65
C GLY A 54 6.89 10.07 -10.60
N VAL A 55 7.53 11.23 -10.40
CA VAL A 55 8.69 11.64 -11.21
C VAL A 55 9.87 10.70 -11.01
N ARG A 56 10.12 10.26 -9.77
CA ARG A 56 11.18 9.27 -9.49
C ARG A 56 10.89 7.91 -10.13
N GLY A 57 9.64 7.46 -10.08
CA GLY A 57 9.23 6.22 -10.75
C GLY A 57 9.45 6.29 -12.26
N ALA A 58 9.04 7.39 -12.90
CA ALA A 58 9.26 7.60 -14.33
C ALA A 58 10.75 7.64 -14.71
N ALA A 59 11.59 8.30 -13.89
CA ALA A 59 13.03 8.33 -14.11
C ALA A 59 13.70 6.96 -13.97
N MET A 60 13.18 6.08 -13.09
CA MET A 60 13.71 4.72 -12.89
C MET A 60 13.24 3.72 -13.95
N LEU A 61 12.25 4.07 -14.78
CA LEU A 61 11.80 3.27 -15.93
C LEU A 61 12.56 3.59 -17.22
N TRP A 62 13.37 4.65 -17.20
CA TRP A 62 14.15 5.09 -18.36
C TRP A 62 15.49 4.32 -18.42
N PRO A 63 15.84 3.68 -19.55
CA PRO A 63 17.13 3.00 -19.74
C PRO A 63 18.30 3.97 -19.96
#